data_AF-T1GS43-F1
#
_entry.id   AF-T1GS43-F1
#
_cell.length_a   1.000
_cell.length_b   1.000
_cell.length_c   1.000
_cell.angle_alpha   90.00
_cell.angle_beta   90.00
_cell.angle_gamma   90.00
#
_symmetry.space_group_name_H-M   'P 1'
#
loop_
_entity.id
_entity.type
_entity.pdbx_description
1 polymer ?
#
loop_
_entity_poly.entity_id
_entity_poly.type
_entity_poly.pdbx_seq_one_letter_code
_entity_poly.pdbx_strand_id
1 'polypeptide(L)'
;EFFLNVKDLTRHILTEKPSKHFDEWRKQESELQEKYNSSRKQVHEALCDNVDTRTALENLRDLVSTSNIYIRDNKDSLNALLLRKIAQYITDMLHIFGVISGPRGGIGFPVGGNEDSTDILKLCDEIRDEILPNLGVRLEDKDGGAFAVKLVDKDTLLKEKEAKKRAEQEKAAEKEKKKAAAAALAAAKEAQKKIDPKKMFLTETDKYSAFDENGLPTLDKDGKEVSKGQLKKLQKLQQQQETKYKEYLASVTGA
;
A
#
# COMPACT_ATOMS: atom_id res chain seq x y z
N GLU A 1 31.04 4.29 6.14
CA GLU A 1 30.60 3.62 4.90
C GLU A 1 30.16 2.16 5.08
N PHE A 2 30.78 1.37 5.98
CA PHE A 2 30.43 -0.05 6.22
C PHE A 2 28.92 -0.38 6.22
N PHE A 3 28.11 0.29 7.06
CA PHE A 3 26.67 0.01 7.16
C PHE A 3 25.90 0.28 5.86
N LEU A 4 26.30 1.29 5.07
CA LEU A 4 25.67 1.58 3.78
C LEU A 4 26.01 0.48 2.78
N ASN A 5 27.26 0.03 2.74
CA ASN A 5 27.70 -1.05 1.86
C ASN A 5 26.96 -2.36 2.19
N VAL A 6 26.84 -2.72 3.48
CA VAL A 6 26.08 -3.92 3.88
C VAL A 6 24.60 -3.77 3.55
N LYS A 7 24.00 -2.60 3.73
CA LYS A 7 22.60 -2.35 3.32
C LYS A 7 22.40 -2.56 1.83
N ASP A 8 23.31 -2.06 0.99
CA ASP A 8 23.23 -2.20 -0.45
C ASP A 8 23.38 -3.66 -0.88
N LEU A 9 24.42 -4.33 -0.38
CA LEU A 9 24.69 -5.74 -0.65
C LEU A 9 23.55 -6.67 -0.21
N THR A 10 22.84 -6.33 0.87
CA THR A 10 21.78 -7.18 1.44
C THR A 10 20.36 -6.80 0.98
N ARG A 11 20.23 -5.85 0.05
CA ARG A 11 18.93 -5.39 -0.45
C ARG A 11 18.13 -6.51 -1.12
N HIS A 12 18.79 -7.35 -1.91
CA HIS A 12 18.18 -8.46 -2.64
C HIS A 12 17.61 -9.55 -1.72
N ILE A 13 18.16 -9.71 -0.51
CA ILE A 13 17.68 -10.70 0.47
C ILE A 13 16.23 -10.41 0.90
N LEU A 14 15.83 -9.13 0.93
CA LEU A 14 14.47 -8.74 1.33
C LEU A 14 13.44 -8.99 0.22
N THR A 15 13.87 -9.17 -1.03
CA THR A 15 13.00 -9.24 -2.22
C THR A 15 12.96 -10.63 -2.85
N GLU A 16 14.01 -11.43 -2.73
CA GLU A 16 14.09 -12.75 -3.37
C GLU A 16 13.55 -13.91 -2.50
N LYS A 17 13.33 -15.05 -3.15
CA LYS A 17 12.83 -16.26 -2.49
C LYS A 17 13.87 -16.81 -1.49
N PRO A 18 13.44 -17.29 -0.30
CA PRO A 18 14.32 -17.84 0.73
C PRO A 18 15.36 -18.88 0.26
N SER A 19 15.02 -19.64 -0.78
CA SER A 19 15.88 -20.68 -1.36
C SER A 19 17.14 -20.14 -2.06
N LYS A 20 17.17 -18.85 -2.43
CA LYS A 20 18.31 -18.22 -3.10
C LYS A 20 19.27 -17.51 -2.14
N HIS A 21 18.90 -17.40 -0.87
CA HIS A 21 19.68 -16.69 0.15
C HIS A 21 20.76 -17.55 0.81
N PHE A 22 20.83 -18.84 0.46
CA PHE A 22 21.81 -19.76 1.03
C PHE A 22 23.08 -19.74 0.17
N ASP A 23 24.03 -18.92 0.59
CA ASP A 23 25.36 -18.89 0.01
C ASP A 23 26.16 -20.13 0.42
N GLU A 24 26.99 -20.61 -0.51
CA GLU A 24 27.94 -21.69 -0.26
C GLU A 24 28.97 -21.27 0.80
N TRP A 25 29.15 -22.09 1.83
CA TRP A 25 30.09 -21.79 2.91
C TRP A 25 31.51 -22.14 2.48
N ARG A 26 32.36 -21.13 2.26
CA ARG A 26 33.77 -21.35 1.91
C ARG A 26 34.66 -20.99 3.08
N LYS A 27 35.96 -21.17 2.87
CA LYS A 27 36.99 -20.97 3.90
C LYS A 27 36.95 -19.52 4.43
N GLN A 28 36.79 -18.55 3.54
CA GLN A 28 36.73 -17.13 3.87
C GLN A 28 35.53 -16.78 4.76
N GLU A 29 34.36 -17.37 4.51
CA GLU A 29 33.17 -17.19 5.35
C GLU A 29 33.36 -17.83 6.72
N SER A 30 34.01 -18.99 6.77
CA SER A 30 34.35 -19.66 8.03
C SER A 30 35.28 -18.80 8.88
N GLU A 31 36.34 -18.25 8.28
CA GLU A 31 37.29 -17.35 8.95
C GLU A 31 36.61 -16.08 9.45
N LEU A 32 35.74 -15.46 8.64
CA LEU A 32 34.98 -14.28 9.06
C LEU A 32 33.98 -14.61 10.19
N GLN A 33 33.31 -15.76 10.14
CA GLN A 33 32.39 -16.22 11.18
C GLN A 33 33.12 -16.52 12.49
N GLU A 34 34.30 -17.12 12.44
CA GLU A 34 35.16 -17.32 13.61
C GLU A 34 35.59 -15.99 14.21
N LYS A 35 36.02 -15.04 13.36
CA LYS A 35 36.36 -13.68 13.82
C LYS A 35 35.16 -12.98 14.47
N TYR A 36 33.98 -13.11 13.90
CA TYR A 36 32.74 -12.57 14.48
C TYR A 36 32.46 -13.17 15.85
N ASN A 37 32.52 -14.51 15.99
CA ASN A 37 32.29 -15.19 17.27
C ASN A 37 33.33 -14.79 18.33
N SER A 38 34.61 -14.71 17.94
CA SER A 38 35.70 -14.26 18.81
C SER A 38 35.49 -12.81 19.28
N SER A 39 35.12 -11.91 18.37
CA SER A 39 34.86 -10.50 18.70
C SER A 39 33.67 -10.36 19.66
N ARG A 40 32.61 -11.15 19.48
CA ARG A 40 31.47 -11.16 20.41
C ARG A 40 31.87 -11.60 21.82
N LYS A 41 32.72 -12.63 21.92
CA LYS A 41 33.22 -13.11 23.20
C LYS A 41 34.06 -12.04 23.89
N GLN A 42 34.98 -11.41 23.17
CA GLN A 42 35.84 -10.35 23.70
C GLN A 42 35.06 -9.11 24.13
N VAL A 43 34.04 -8.70 23.36
CA VAL A 43 33.12 -7.62 23.76
C VAL A 43 32.35 -7.99 25.02
N HIS A 44 31.87 -9.24 25.13
CA HIS A 44 31.16 -9.69 26.33
C HIS A 44 32.06 -9.71 27.56
N GLU A 45 33.28 -10.25 27.44
CA GLU A 45 34.28 -10.26 28.51
C GLU A 45 34.63 -8.84 28.96
N ALA A 46 34.90 -7.93 28.03
CA ALA A 46 35.21 -6.53 28.33
C ALA A 46 34.06 -5.80 29.03
N LEU A 47 32.79 -6.14 28.73
CA LEU A 47 31.65 -5.52 29.39
C LEU A 47 31.32 -6.16 30.74
N CYS A 48 31.61 -7.44 30.92
CA CYS A 48 31.45 -8.14 32.19
C CYS A 48 32.54 -7.77 33.20
N ASP A 49 33.75 -7.43 32.74
CA ASP A 49 34.83 -6.94 33.60
C ASP A 49 34.89 -5.40 33.57
N ASN A 50 34.43 -4.77 34.65
CA ASN A 50 34.53 -3.33 34.87
C ASN A 50 33.92 -2.41 33.79
N VAL A 51 33.02 -2.94 32.95
CA VAL A 51 32.31 -2.19 31.89
C VAL A 51 33.30 -1.43 30.99
N ASP A 52 34.34 -2.11 30.51
CA ASP A 52 35.35 -1.52 29.62
C ASP A 52 34.77 -1.29 28.21
N THR A 53 34.10 -0.15 28.07
CA THR A 53 33.53 0.31 26.79
C THR A 53 34.60 0.60 25.75
N ARG A 54 35.83 0.96 26.13
CA ARG A 54 36.92 1.23 25.19
C ARG A 54 37.32 -0.04 24.48
N THR A 55 37.67 -1.08 25.23
CA THR A 55 38.06 -2.38 24.68
C THR A 55 36.92 -3.01 23.88
N ALA A 56 35.66 -2.86 24.34
CA ALA A 56 34.51 -3.30 23.58
C ALA A 56 34.39 -2.58 22.22
N LEU A 57 34.56 -1.26 22.18
CA LEU A 57 34.50 -0.48 20.93
C LEU A 57 35.68 -0.77 20.00
N GLU A 58 36.87 -1.04 20.54
CA GLU A 58 38.04 -1.45 19.75
C GLU A 58 37.80 -2.79 19.05
N ASN A 59 37.23 -3.77 19.75
CA ASN A 59 36.83 -5.05 19.17
C ASN A 59 35.76 -4.91 18.09
N LEU A 60 34.76 -4.04 18.29
CA LEU A 60 33.75 -3.76 17.27
C LEU A 60 34.35 -3.08 16.04
N ARG A 61 35.28 -2.14 16.23
CA ARG A 61 36.00 -1.48 15.13
C ARG A 61 36.83 -2.47 14.33
N ASP A 62 37.55 -3.37 14.99
CA ASP A 62 38.35 -4.40 14.32
C ASP A 62 37.49 -5.39 13.51
N LEU A 63 36.32 -5.74 14.04
CA LEU A 63 35.33 -6.55 13.33
C LEU A 63 34.82 -5.84 12.06
N VAL A 64 34.56 -4.53 12.13
CA VAL A 64 34.19 -3.72 10.95
C VAL A 64 35.31 -3.71 9.92
N SER A 65 36.56 -3.52 10.36
CA SER A 65 37.73 -3.54 9.47
C SER A 65 37.86 -4.88 8.75
N THR A 66 37.78 -6.00 9.48
CA THR A 66 37.86 -7.35 8.92
C THR A 66 36.72 -7.62 7.93
N SER A 67 35.51 -7.15 8.25
CA SER A 67 34.35 -7.29 7.36
C SER A 67 34.51 -6.49 6.06
N ASN A 68 35.08 -5.28 6.12
CA ASN A 68 35.36 -4.48 4.92
C ASN A 68 36.43 -5.13 4.03
N ILE A 69 37.45 -5.76 4.63
CA ILE A 69 38.46 -6.54 3.90
C ILE A 69 37.79 -7.70 3.16
N TYR A 70 36.94 -8.47 3.85
CA TYR A 70 36.19 -9.56 3.24
C TYR A 70 35.32 -9.07 2.06
N ILE A 71 34.58 -7.96 2.22
CA ILE A 71 33.76 -7.37 1.14
C ILE A 71 34.63 -6.97 -0.07
N ARG A 72 35.79 -6.36 0.19
CA ARG A 72 36.71 -5.90 -0.87
C ARG A 72 37.29 -7.08 -1.66
N ASP A 73 37.65 -8.15 -0.96
CA ASP A 73 38.43 -9.26 -1.53
C ASP A 73 37.54 -10.34 -2.17
N ASN A 74 36.22 -10.36 -1.89
CA ASN A 74 35.29 -11.41 -2.36
C ASN A 74 34.08 -10.85 -3.13
N LYS A 75 34.25 -9.78 -3.90
CA LYS A 75 33.15 -9.02 -4.56
C LYS A 75 32.15 -9.88 -5.36
N ASP A 76 32.61 -10.95 -5.99
CA ASP A 76 31.80 -11.79 -6.88
C ASP A 76 30.96 -12.85 -6.12
N SER A 77 31.32 -13.12 -4.86
CA SER A 77 30.63 -14.14 -4.06
C SER A 77 30.73 -13.83 -2.57
N LEU A 78 29.75 -13.11 -2.07
CA LEU A 78 29.67 -12.66 -0.69
C LEU A 78 28.56 -13.39 0.04
N ASN A 79 28.83 -13.80 1.28
CA ASN A 79 27.78 -14.29 2.17
C ASN A 79 27.02 -13.11 2.78
N ALA A 80 25.96 -12.69 2.08
CA ALA A 80 25.22 -11.49 2.44
C ALA A 80 24.48 -11.67 3.78
N LEU A 81 24.08 -12.90 4.14
CA LEU A 81 23.48 -13.20 5.45
C LEU A 81 24.47 -13.02 6.61
N LEU A 82 25.72 -13.46 6.45
CA LEU A 82 26.76 -13.29 7.46
C LEU A 82 27.07 -11.81 7.69
N LEU A 83 27.26 -11.05 6.61
CA LEU A 83 27.48 -9.60 6.69
C LEU A 83 26.30 -8.88 7.37
N ARG A 84 25.07 -9.28 7.06
CA ARG A 84 23.86 -8.76 7.72
C ARG A 84 23.85 -9.03 9.21
N LYS A 85 24.18 -10.26 9.63
CA LYS A 85 24.27 -10.64 11.05
C LYS A 85 25.31 -9.82 11.79
N ILE A 86 26.50 -9.64 11.20
CA ILE A 86 27.58 -8.83 11.78
C ILE A 86 27.12 -7.38 11.95
N ALA A 87 26.55 -6.79 10.89
CA ALA A 87 26.10 -5.41 10.91
C ALA A 87 24.95 -5.19 11.92
N GLN A 88 24.03 -6.16 12.05
CA GLN A 88 22.97 -6.11 13.06
C GLN A 88 23.56 -6.12 14.47
N TYR A 89 24.50 -7.02 14.77
CA TYR A 89 25.16 -7.09 16.06
C TYR A 89 25.87 -5.79 16.44
N ILE A 90 26.64 -5.21 15.53
CA ILE A 90 27.33 -3.93 15.80
C ILE A 90 26.30 -2.82 16.06
N THR A 91 25.22 -2.79 15.29
CA THR A 91 24.13 -1.82 15.48
C THR A 91 23.45 -2.01 16.83
N ASP A 92 23.22 -3.24 17.24
CA ASP A 92 22.65 -3.60 18.54
C ASP A 92 23.53 -3.14 19.70
N MET A 93 24.86 -3.25 19.55
CA MET A 93 25.83 -2.73 20.52
C MET A 93 25.82 -1.20 20.58
N LEU A 94 25.73 -0.52 19.44
CA LEU A 94 25.62 0.94 19.39
C LEU A 94 24.33 1.47 20.06
N HIS A 95 23.23 0.70 20.00
CA HIS A 95 22.03 1.00 20.79
C HIS A 95 22.26 0.80 22.29
N ILE A 96 22.96 -0.28 22.70
CA ILE A 96 23.28 -0.53 24.12
C ILE A 96 24.15 0.59 24.69
N PHE A 97 25.10 1.11 23.92
CA PHE A 97 25.93 2.24 24.29
C PHE A 97 25.22 3.61 24.15
N GLY A 98 23.96 3.65 23.72
CA GLY A 98 23.18 4.88 23.59
C GLY A 98 23.60 5.80 22.43
N VAL A 99 24.42 5.32 21.50
CA VAL A 99 24.86 6.08 20.31
C VAL A 99 23.74 6.18 19.28
N ILE A 100 22.87 5.18 19.22
CA ILE A 100 21.75 5.10 18.29
C ILE A 100 20.43 5.07 19.06
N SER A 101 19.47 5.87 18.62
CA SER A 101 18.09 5.92 19.14
C SER A 101 17.11 5.35 18.13
N GLY A 102 15.98 4.82 18.61
CA GLY A 102 14.90 4.30 17.75
C GLY A 102 14.66 2.78 17.89
N PRO A 103 13.79 2.21 17.03
CA PRO A 103 13.44 0.80 17.10
C PRO A 103 14.63 -0.10 16.75
N ARG A 104 14.80 -1.18 17.52
CA ARG A 104 15.81 -2.21 17.26
C ARG A 104 15.44 -3.05 16.03
N GLY A 105 16.45 -3.66 15.40
CA GLY A 105 16.27 -4.51 14.21
C GLY A 105 16.63 -3.84 12.88
N GLY A 106 17.08 -2.58 12.90
CA GLY A 106 17.72 -1.92 11.76
C GLY A 106 19.23 -2.13 11.72
N ILE A 107 19.84 -1.80 10.57
CA ILE A 107 21.30 -1.79 10.36
C ILE A 107 21.82 -0.35 10.36
N GLY A 108 22.90 -0.10 11.08
CA GLY A 108 23.58 1.18 11.16
C GLY A 108 22.75 2.28 11.83
N PHE A 109 23.13 3.52 11.55
CA PHE A 109 22.42 4.68 12.06
C PHE A 109 21.05 4.79 11.40
N PRO A 110 20.02 5.26 12.14
CA PRO A 110 18.77 5.73 11.57
C PRO A 110 19.09 6.98 10.76
N VAL A 111 19.52 6.76 9.52
CA VAL A 111 19.25 7.72 8.46
C VAL A 111 17.74 7.66 8.34
N GLY A 112 17.05 8.79 8.59
CA GLY A 112 15.59 8.91 8.56
C GLY A 112 14.97 7.88 7.60
N GLY A 113 14.21 6.95 8.18
CA GLY A 113 13.76 5.74 7.48
C GLY A 113 12.97 6.10 6.23
N ASN A 114 12.73 5.14 5.34
CA ASN A 114 12.02 5.36 4.08
C ASN A 114 10.62 6.04 4.19
N GLU A 115 10.08 6.23 5.39
CA GLU A 115 8.94 7.10 5.66
C GLU A 115 9.30 8.59 5.44
N ASP A 116 10.50 9.00 5.85
CA ASP A 116 11.05 10.34 5.62
C ASP A 116 11.38 10.57 4.14
N SER A 117 11.76 9.56 3.35
CA SER A 117 11.96 9.77 1.90
C SER A 117 10.65 10.21 1.25
N THR A 118 9.53 9.57 1.61
CA THR A 118 8.22 9.99 1.11
C THR A 118 7.79 11.33 1.69
N ASP A 119 8.10 11.63 2.95
CA ASP A 119 7.72 12.90 3.56
C ASP A 119 8.60 14.07 3.12
N ILE A 120 9.89 13.83 2.84
CA ILE A 120 10.81 14.76 2.19
C ILE A 120 10.37 14.98 0.75
N LEU A 121 9.98 13.94 0.00
CA LEU A 121 9.43 14.12 -1.34
C LEU A 121 8.12 14.92 -1.30
N LYS A 122 7.23 14.69 -0.32
CA LYS A 122 6.03 15.50 -0.11
C LYS A 122 6.37 16.95 0.24
N LEU A 123 7.36 17.18 1.11
CA LEU A 123 7.85 18.52 1.45
C LEU A 123 8.50 19.21 0.24
N CYS A 124 9.22 18.47 -0.60
CA CYS A 124 9.76 18.98 -1.85
C CYS A 124 8.64 19.36 -2.83
N ASP A 125 7.59 18.54 -2.95
CA ASP A 125 6.39 18.86 -3.75
C ASP A 125 5.65 20.07 -3.17
N GLU A 126 5.53 20.19 -1.84
CA GLU A 126 4.94 21.35 -1.17
C GLU A 126 5.75 22.62 -1.43
N ILE A 127 7.07 22.56 -1.30
CA ILE A 127 7.94 23.71 -1.63
C ILE A 127 7.79 24.07 -3.11
N ARG A 128 7.78 23.09 -4.02
CA ARG A 128 7.70 23.29 -5.47
C ARG A 128 6.36 23.88 -5.92
N ASP A 129 5.25 23.34 -5.42
CA ASP A 129 3.92 23.59 -5.96
C ASP A 129 3.11 24.59 -5.10
N GLU A 130 3.44 24.73 -3.81
CA GLU A 130 2.75 25.60 -2.86
C GLU A 130 3.54 26.85 -2.49
N ILE A 131 4.82 26.72 -2.14
CA ILE A 131 5.60 27.84 -1.57
C ILE A 131 6.26 28.68 -2.67
N LEU A 132 7.02 28.06 -3.58
CA LEU A 132 7.77 28.78 -4.62
C LEU A 132 6.88 29.64 -5.53
N PRO A 133 5.68 29.19 -5.97
CA PRO A 133 4.80 30.02 -6.79
C PRO A 133 4.27 31.27 -6.06
N ASN A 134 4.07 31.20 -4.74
CA ASN A 134 3.65 32.35 -3.93
C ASN A 134 4.74 33.43 -3.79
N LEU A 135 5.99 33.03 -4.01
CA LEU A 135 7.17 33.90 -4.05
C LEU A 135 7.50 34.37 -5.49
N GLY A 136 6.67 33.99 -6.48
CA GLY A 136 6.92 34.32 -7.89
C GLY A 136 8.04 33.49 -8.52
N VAL A 137 8.38 32.33 -7.93
CA VAL A 137 9.46 31.45 -8.39
C VAL A 137 8.86 30.16 -8.95
N ARG A 138 9.26 29.79 -10.17
CA ARG A 138 8.88 28.53 -10.81
C ARG A 138 10.12 27.69 -11.08
N LEU A 139 10.11 26.46 -10.57
CA LEU A 139 11.16 25.47 -10.82
C LEU A 139 10.73 24.61 -12.03
N GLU A 140 11.58 24.52 -13.05
CA GLU A 140 11.39 23.63 -14.19
C GLU A 140 12.57 22.66 -14.31
N ASP A 141 12.29 21.36 -14.33
CA ASP A 141 13.30 20.34 -14.61
C ASP A 141 13.53 20.24 -16.12
N LYS A 142 14.81 20.27 -16.51
CA LYS A 142 15.26 20.00 -17.88
C LYS A 142 15.83 18.59 -17.98
N ASP A 143 15.78 18.03 -19.19
CA ASP A 143 16.40 16.74 -19.47
C ASP A 143 17.90 16.75 -19.11
N GLY A 144 18.36 15.66 -18.49
CA GLY A 144 19.74 15.50 -18.04
C GLY A 144 20.04 15.97 -16.62
N GLY A 145 19.03 16.28 -15.80
CA GLY A 145 19.21 16.62 -14.38
C GLY A 145 19.58 18.08 -14.12
N ALA A 146 19.45 18.96 -15.11
CA ALA A 146 19.60 20.40 -14.93
C ALA A 146 18.24 21.02 -14.55
N PHE A 147 18.24 21.98 -13.62
CA PHE A 147 17.04 22.72 -13.24
C PHE A 147 17.11 24.17 -13.73
N ALA A 148 15.95 24.77 -14.01
CA ALA A 148 15.81 26.18 -14.36
C ALA A 148 14.86 26.88 -13.38
N VAL A 149 15.31 28.02 -12.85
CA VAL A 149 14.51 28.87 -11.97
C VAL A 149 14.02 30.05 -12.78
N LYS A 150 12.70 30.18 -12.97
CA LYS A 150 12.07 31.33 -13.63
C LYS A 150 11.34 32.18 -12.61
N LEU A 151 11.52 33.49 -12.71
CA LEU A 151 10.71 34.46 -11.98
C LEU A 151 9.47 34.77 -12.82
N VAL A 152 8.29 34.59 -12.25
CA VAL A 152 6.99 34.80 -12.90
C VAL A 152 6.10 35.57 -11.93
N ASP A 153 5.33 36.54 -12.45
CA ASP A 153 4.42 37.34 -11.64
C ASP A 153 3.41 36.49 -10.85
N LYS A 154 3.33 36.76 -9.55
CA LYS A 154 2.54 36.04 -8.54
C LYS A 154 1.05 35.96 -8.90
N ASP A 155 0.47 37.03 -9.46
CA ASP A 155 -0.94 37.10 -9.84
C ASP A 155 -1.31 36.12 -10.96
N THR A 156 -0.36 35.81 -11.85
CA THR A 156 -0.57 34.84 -12.93
C THR A 156 -0.53 33.41 -12.39
N LEU A 157 0.42 33.12 -11.49
CA LEU A 157 0.57 31.79 -10.88
C LEU A 157 -0.61 31.42 -9.96
N LEU A 158 -1.16 32.38 -9.22
CA LEU A 158 -2.35 32.15 -8.37
C LEU A 158 -3.59 31.81 -9.21
N LYS A 159 -3.82 32.53 -10.31
CA LYS A 159 -4.97 32.27 -11.22
C LYS A 159 -4.88 30.89 -11.90
N GLU A 160 -3.70 30.48 -12.35
CA GLU A 160 -3.50 29.15 -12.94
C GLU A 160 -3.75 28.03 -11.92
N LYS A 161 -3.29 28.23 -10.68
CA LYS A 161 -3.44 27.25 -9.60
C LYS A 161 -4.88 27.09 -9.15
N GLU A 162 -5.62 28.19 -9.00
CA GLU A 162 -7.05 28.15 -8.70
C GLU A 162 -7.85 27.48 -9.82
N ALA A 163 -7.52 27.75 -11.09
CA ALA A 163 -8.15 27.09 -12.22
C ALA A 163 -7.88 25.58 -12.23
N LYS A 164 -6.64 25.15 -11.97
CA LYS A 164 -6.27 23.73 -11.90
C LYS A 164 -6.98 23.01 -10.74
N LYS A 165 -7.00 23.63 -9.56
CA LYS A 165 -7.68 23.08 -8.37
C LYS A 165 -9.19 22.95 -8.59
N ARG A 166 -9.82 23.95 -9.20
CA ARG A 166 -11.24 23.92 -9.53
C ARG A 166 -11.56 22.82 -10.55
N ALA A 167 -10.75 22.67 -11.59
CA ALA A 167 -10.91 21.62 -12.59
C ALA A 167 -10.72 20.21 -12.00
N GLU A 168 -9.79 20.04 -11.07
CA GLU A 168 -9.58 18.76 -10.38
C GLU A 168 -10.73 18.42 -9.42
N GLN A 169 -11.23 19.42 -8.68
CA GLN A 169 -12.40 19.27 -7.82
C GLN A 169 -13.68 18.95 -8.62
N GLU A 170 -13.89 19.60 -9.76
CA GLU A 170 -15.03 19.32 -10.64
C GLU A 170 -14.95 17.89 -11.21
N LYS A 171 -13.75 17.43 -11.62
CA LYS A 171 -13.53 16.04 -12.07
C LYS A 171 -13.74 15.02 -10.95
N ALA A 172 -13.27 15.32 -9.74
CA ALA A 172 -13.48 14.45 -8.58
C ALA A 172 -14.98 14.34 -8.23
N ALA A 173 -15.69 15.46 -8.19
CA ALA A 173 -17.13 15.50 -7.94
C ALA A 173 -17.93 14.79 -9.04
N GLU A 174 -17.56 14.90 -10.31
CA GLU A 174 -18.22 14.18 -11.40
C GLU A 174 -18.00 12.66 -11.30
N LYS A 175 -16.77 12.23 -10.97
CA LYS A 175 -16.45 10.81 -10.77
C LYS A 175 -17.21 10.23 -9.57
N GLU A 176 -17.36 11.00 -8.50
CA GLU A 176 -18.13 10.59 -7.32
C GLU A 176 -19.63 10.48 -7.63
N LYS A 177 -20.20 11.46 -8.33
CA LYS A 177 -21.61 11.41 -8.80
C LYS A 177 -21.85 10.20 -9.70
N LYS A 178 -20.93 9.88 -10.62
CA LYS A 178 -21.02 8.69 -11.49
C LYS A 178 -20.96 7.39 -10.69
N LYS A 179 -20.08 7.29 -9.69
CA LYS A 179 -20.01 6.12 -8.79
C LYS A 179 -21.28 5.96 -7.97
N ALA A 180 -21.82 7.03 -7.39
CA ALA A 180 -23.03 7.00 -6.60
C ALA A 180 -24.25 6.58 -7.44
N ALA A 181 -24.40 7.12 -8.65
CA ALA A 181 -25.47 6.74 -9.58
C ALA A 181 -25.37 5.26 -10.02
N ALA A 182 -24.16 4.78 -10.31
CA ALA A 182 -23.93 3.38 -10.67
C ALA A 182 -24.25 2.43 -9.50
N ALA A 183 -23.84 2.79 -8.28
CA ALA A 183 -24.13 2.02 -7.07
C ALA A 183 -25.64 1.98 -6.77
N ALA A 184 -26.34 3.12 -6.90
CA ALA A 184 -27.80 3.18 -6.73
C ALA A 184 -28.54 2.33 -7.77
N LEU A 185 -28.12 2.37 -9.04
CA LEU A 185 -28.70 1.54 -10.09
C LEU A 185 -28.44 0.05 -9.86
N ALA A 186 -27.25 -0.32 -9.39
CA ALA A 186 -26.91 -1.69 -9.05
C ALA A 186 -27.75 -2.19 -7.86
N ALA A 187 -27.87 -1.41 -6.80
CA ALA A 187 -28.69 -1.71 -5.64
C ALA A 187 -30.18 -1.86 -5.99
N ALA A 188 -30.71 -1.00 -6.86
CA ALA A 188 -32.10 -1.09 -7.34
C ALA A 188 -32.34 -2.38 -8.16
N LYS A 189 -31.41 -2.75 -9.05
CA LYS A 189 -31.47 -4.00 -9.82
C LYS A 189 -31.37 -5.23 -8.92
N GLU A 190 -30.53 -5.18 -7.89
CA GLU A 190 -30.38 -6.26 -6.93
C GLU A 190 -31.64 -6.42 -6.06
N ALA A 191 -32.21 -5.31 -5.57
CA ALA A 191 -33.47 -5.32 -4.84
C ALA A 191 -34.60 -5.91 -5.68
N GLN A 192 -34.69 -5.58 -6.98
CA GLN A 192 -35.67 -6.17 -7.89
C GLN A 192 -35.51 -7.69 -8.01
N LYS A 193 -34.28 -8.24 -8.04
CA LYS A 193 -34.06 -9.69 -8.12
C LYS A 193 -34.51 -10.45 -6.86
N LYS A 194 -34.59 -9.77 -5.71
CA LYS A 194 -35.01 -10.34 -4.41
C LYS A 194 -36.54 -10.42 -4.25
N ILE A 195 -37.30 -9.80 -5.15
CA ILE A 195 -38.77 -9.77 -5.06
C ILE A 195 -39.33 -11.14 -5.47
N ASP A 196 -40.08 -11.75 -4.57
CA ASP A 196 -40.82 -12.99 -4.84
C ASP A 196 -41.86 -12.76 -5.96
N PRO A 197 -41.86 -13.58 -7.03
CA PRO A 197 -42.78 -13.43 -8.16
C PRO A 197 -44.27 -13.41 -7.77
N LYS A 198 -44.66 -14.11 -6.70
CA LYS A 198 -46.06 -14.13 -6.22
C LYS A 198 -46.43 -12.86 -5.45
N LYS A 199 -45.43 -12.14 -4.91
CA LYS A 199 -45.64 -10.90 -4.13
C LYS A 199 -45.45 -9.63 -4.94
N MET A 200 -44.88 -9.73 -6.14
CA MET A 200 -44.54 -8.58 -7.00
C MET A 200 -45.73 -7.67 -7.33
N PHE A 201 -46.93 -8.23 -7.58
CA PHE A 201 -48.12 -7.43 -7.90
C PHE A 201 -48.95 -7.06 -6.67
N LEU A 202 -48.80 -7.78 -5.56
CA LEU A 202 -49.51 -7.50 -4.29
C LEU A 202 -49.11 -6.15 -3.68
N THR A 203 -47.90 -5.66 -4.00
CA THR A 203 -47.43 -4.33 -3.57
C THR A 203 -47.97 -3.20 -4.45
N GLU A 204 -48.54 -3.48 -5.62
CA GLU A 204 -49.09 -2.48 -6.54
C GLU A 204 -50.58 -2.19 -6.26
N THR A 205 -50.92 -1.96 -4.99
CA THR A 205 -52.29 -1.67 -4.52
C THR A 205 -52.87 -0.38 -5.12
N ASP A 206 -52.03 0.52 -5.63
CA ASP A 206 -52.44 1.72 -6.36
C ASP A 206 -53.09 1.41 -7.71
N LYS A 207 -52.89 0.20 -8.25
CA LYS A 207 -53.31 -0.23 -9.60
C LYS A 207 -54.29 -1.40 -9.57
N TYR A 208 -54.28 -2.25 -8.55
CA TYR A 208 -55.07 -3.49 -8.55
C TYR A 208 -55.79 -3.68 -7.22
N SER A 209 -57.04 -4.14 -7.29
CA SER A 209 -57.93 -4.26 -6.12
C SER A 209 -58.19 -5.70 -5.68
N ALA A 210 -58.03 -6.69 -6.57
CA ALA A 210 -58.15 -8.11 -6.24
C ALA A 210 -57.11 -8.94 -7.00
N PHE A 211 -56.70 -10.07 -6.41
CA PHE A 211 -55.67 -10.96 -6.92
C PHE A 211 -56.10 -12.43 -6.82
N ASP A 212 -55.57 -13.28 -7.70
CA ASP A 212 -55.81 -14.73 -7.67
C ASP A 212 -54.83 -15.49 -6.73
N GLU A 213 -55.00 -16.81 -6.62
CA GLU A 213 -54.13 -17.69 -5.80
C GLU A 213 -52.65 -17.70 -6.24
N ASN A 214 -52.36 -17.23 -7.45
CA ASN A 214 -51.01 -17.11 -8.00
C ASN A 214 -50.44 -15.69 -7.89
N GLY A 215 -51.17 -14.76 -7.24
CA GLY A 215 -50.76 -13.37 -7.05
C GLY A 215 -50.92 -12.49 -8.29
N LEU A 216 -51.71 -12.90 -9.29
CA LEU A 216 -52.02 -12.11 -10.48
C LEU A 216 -53.25 -11.23 -10.24
N PRO A 217 -53.22 -9.95 -10.66
CA PRO A 217 -54.37 -9.07 -10.61
C PRO A 217 -55.59 -9.59 -11.38
N THR A 218 -56.74 -9.69 -10.71
CA THR A 218 -58.04 -10.06 -11.30
C THR A 218 -58.93 -8.85 -11.54
N LEU A 219 -58.90 -7.87 -10.63
CA LEU A 219 -59.62 -6.60 -10.75
C LEU A 219 -58.64 -5.42 -10.76
N ASP A 220 -58.89 -4.46 -11.65
CA ASP A 220 -58.22 -3.16 -11.67
C ASP A 220 -58.70 -2.29 -10.49
N LYS A 221 -58.07 -1.14 -10.27
CA LYS A 221 -58.43 -0.19 -9.21
C LYS A 221 -59.90 0.22 -9.23
N ASP A 222 -60.50 0.27 -10.42
CA ASP A 222 -61.91 0.64 -10.64
C ASP A 222 -62.90 -0.52 -10.45
N GLY A 223 -62.43 -1.68 -9.96
CA GLY A 223 -63.24 -2.88 -9.79
C GLY A 223 -63.64 -3.56 -11.10
N LYS A 224 -63.01 -3.18 -12.22
CA LYS A 224 -63.20 -3.79 -13.54
C LYS A 224 -62.29 -5.00 -13.72
N GLU A 225 -62.80 -6.04 -14.37
CA GLU A 225 -62.00 -7.22 -14.71
C GLU A 225 -60.81 -6.87 -15.60
N VAL A 226 -59.63 -7.35 -15.20
CA VAL A 226 -58.41 -7.18 -15.97
C VAL A 226 -58.55 -7.90 -17.31
N SER A 227 -58.34 -7.18 -18.41
CA SER A 227 -58.51 -7.74 -19.76
C SER A 227 -57.60 -8.94 -20.01
N LYS A 228 -58.05 -9.90 -20.84
CA LYS A 228 -57.27 -11.10 -21.21
C LYS A 228 -55.88 -10.76 -21.78
N GLY A 229 -55.74 -9.62 -22.48
CA GLY A 229 -54.45 -9.14 -23.00
C GLY A 229 -53.52 -8.63 -21.89
N GLN A 230 -54.05 -7.89 -20.93
CA GLN A 230 -53.31 -7.39 -19.77
C GLN A 230 -52.90 -8.53 -18.84
N LEU A 231 -53.76 -9.52 -18.64
CA LEU A 231 -53.48 -10.70 -17.81
C LEU A 231 -52.32 -11.54 -18.39
N LYS A 232 -52.28 -11.76 -19.72
CA LYS A 232 -51.13 -12.39 -20.41
C LYS A 232 -49.83 -11.59 -20.26
N LYS A 233 -49.92 -10.26 -20.25
CA LYS A 233 -48.75 -9.38 -20.06
C LYS A 233 -48.21 -9.46 -18.63
N LEU A 234 -49.10 -9.46 -17.63
CA LEU A 234 -48.75 -9.62 -16.21
C LEU A 234 -48.16 -11.00 -15.92
N GLN A 235 -48.74 -12.07 -16.51
CA GLN A 235 -48.18 -13.43 -16.45
C GLN A 235 -46.75 -13.48 -17.03
N LYS A 236 -46.50 -12.84 -18.18
CA LYS A 236 -45.16 -12.79 -18.77
C LYS A 236 -44.16 -12.04 -17.89
N LEU A 237 -44.57 -10.95 -17.24
CA LEU A 237 -43.74 -10.22 -16.28
C LEU A 237 -43.45 -11.07 -15.02
N GLN A 238 -44.43 -11.81 -14.52
CA GLN A 238 -44.27 -12.72 -13.39
C GLN A 238 -43.27 -13.84 -13.70
N GLN A 239 -43.38 -14.48 -14.87
CA GLN A 239 -42.44 -15.52 -15.31
C GLN A 239 -41.02 -14.99 -15.50
N GLN A 240 -40.86 -13.77 -16.04
CA GLN A 240 -39.55 -13.14 -16.15
C GLN A 240 -38.93 -12.85 -14.79
N GLN A 241 -39.74 -12.43 -13.82
CA GLN A 241 -39.30 -12.23 -12.44
C GLN A 241 -38.96 -13.57 -11.76
N GLU A 242 -39.71 -14.63 -12.06
CA GLU A 242 -39.45 -15.99 -11.54
C GLU A 242 -38.09 -16.52 -11.99
N THR A 243 -37.71 -16.34 -13.25
CA THR A 243 -36.37 -16.71 -13.73
C THR A 243 -35.28 -15.95 -12.95
N LYS A 244 -35.43 -14.63 -12.79
CA LYS A 244 -34.47 -13.80 -12.03
C LYS A 244 -34.38 -14.18 -10.56
N TYR A 245 -35.52 -14.50 -9.94
CA TYR A 245 -35.59 -14.91 -8.54
C TYR A 245 -34.98 -16.30 -8.33
N LYS A 246 -35.17 -17.23 -9.26
CA LYS A 246 -34.49 -18.54 -9.26
C LYS A 246 -32.98 -18.40 -9.38
N GLU A 247 -32.50 -17.55 -10.29
CA GLU A 247 -31.07 -17.23 -10.41
C GLU A 247 -30.51 -16.61 -9.13
N TYR A 248 -31.26 -15.70 -8.48
CA TYR A 248 -30.89 -15.13 -7.19
C TYR A 248 -30.81 -16.20 -6.10
N LEU A 249 -31.83 -17.05 -5.95
CA LEU A 249 -31.83 -18.12 -4.97
C LEU A 249 -30.65 -19.07 -5.17
N ALA A 250 -30.36 -19.47 -6.42
CA ALA A 250 -29.20 -20.29 -6.74
C ALA A 250 -27.86 -19.60 -6.38
N SER A 251 -27.75 -18.28 -6.55
CA SER A 251 -26.55 -17.51 -6.17
C SER A 251 -26.36 -17.36 -4.66
N VAL A 252 -27.44 -17.44 -3.87
CA VAL A 252 -27.42 -17.31 -2.40
C VAL A 252 -27.29 -18.67 -1.70
N THR A 253 -27.78 -19.75 -2.30
CA THR A 253 -27.69 -21.12 -1.74
C THR A 253 -26.46 -21.91 -2.20
N GLY A 254 -25.72 -21.40 -3.20
CA GLY A 254 -24.49 -22.02 -3.73
C GLY A 254 -23.18 -21.57 -3.07
N ALA A 255 -23.21 -21.11 -1.82
CA ALA A 255 -22.03 -20.78 -1.01
C ALA A 255 -21.93 -21.73 0.20
#